data_AF-A0A526ZW36-F1
#
_entry.id   AF-A0A526ZW36-F1
#
_cell.length_a   1.000
_cell.length_b   1.000
_cell.length_c   1.000
_cell.angle_alpha   90.00
_cell.angle_beta   90.00
_cell.angle_gamma   90.00
#
_symmetry.space_group_name_H-M   'P 1'
#
loop_
_entity.id
_entity.type
_entity.pdbx_description
1 polymer ?
#
loop_
_entity_poly.entity_id
_entity_poly.type
_entity_poly.pdbx_seq_one_letter_code
_entity_poly.pdbx_strand_id
1 'polypeptide(L)'
;YTGGCACGAFRYEAKAAPIFENHCQCHDCQKRSGTGHGSYLTFASRADVAITGTTRDWRVAADNGNVKIHSFCPVCGTPVYLTYTAMPEPITVHAASLDDPSRFNPTVVTYGSRALPWDKMDTALKTFEKMPQG
;
A
#
# COMPACT_ATOMS: atom_id res chain seq x y z
N TYR A 1 2.90 -13.54 -5.34
CA TYR A 1 3.29 -12.16 -5.02
C TYR A 1 4.16 -12.21 -3.78
N THR A 2 5.39 -11.73 -3.88
CA THR A 2 6.32 -11.63 -2.75
C THR A 2 6.68 -10.17 -2.52
N GLY A 3 7.00 -9.84 -1.28
CA GLY A 3 7.37 -8.49 -0.91
C GLY A 3 7.72 -8.37 0.56
N GLY A 4 7.92 -7.13 1.01
CA GLY A 4 8.28 -6.86 2.38
C GLY A 4 8.56 -5.39 2.66
N CYS A 5 9.10 -5.14 3.84
CA CYS A 5 9.56 -3.80 4.21
C CYS A 5 10.93 -3.48 3.59
N ALA A 6 11.32 -2.20 3.63
CA ALA A 6 12.58 -1.74 3.03
C ALA A 6 13.84 -2.36 3.66
N CYS A 7 13.81 -2.72 4.96
CA CYS A 7 14.96 -3.33 5.63
C CYS A 7 14.98 -4.87 5.60
N GLY A 8 13.97 -5.51 5.00
CA GLY A 8 13.87 -6.97 4.91
C GLY A 8 13.45 -7.70 6.20
N ALA A 9 13.33 -7.01 7.34
CA ALA A 9 12.91 -7.62 8.62
C ALA A 9 11.46 -8.12 8.62
N PHE A 10 10.65 -7.69 7.65
CA PHE A 10 9.29 -8.16 7.41
C PHE A 10 9.17 -8.61 5.95
N ARG A 11 8.62 -9.80 5.74
CA ARG A 11 8.41 -10.42 4.42
C ARG A 11 7.04 -11.06 4.34
N TYR A 12 6.46 -11.09 3.15
CA TYR A 12 5.23 -11.81 2.86
C TYR A 12 5.29 -12.56 1.54
N GLU A 13 4.50 -13.62 1.44
CA GLU A 13 4.27 -14.39 0.22
C GLU A 13 2.78 -14.73 0.11
N ALA A 14 2.16 -14.29 -0.99
CA ALA A 14 0.80 -14.64 -1.37
C ALA A 14 0.82 -15.46 -2.67
N LYS A 15 0.24 -16.67 -2.66
CA LYS A 15 0.22 -17.55 -3.84
C LYS A 15 -0.90 -17.21 -4.81
N ALA A 16 -2.04 -16.75 -4.29
CA ALA A 16 -3.18 -16.35 -5.09
C ALA A 16 -2.97 -14.98 -5.78
N ALA A 17 -3.75 -14.73 -6.82
CA ALA A 17 -3.87 -13.40 -7.42
C ALA A 17 -4.65 -12.45 -6.50
N PRO A 18 -4.35 -11.13 -6.53
CA PRO A 18 -5.16 -10.14 -5.86
C PRO A 18 -6.57 -10.13 -6.47
N ILE A 19 -7.57 -9.91 -5.62
CA ILE A 19 -8.97 -9.76 -6.04
C ILE A 19 -9.32 -8.30 -6.33
N PHE A 20 -8.48 -7.35 -5.91
CA PHE A 20 -8.70 -5.93 -6.09
C PHE A 20 -7.37 -5.18 -6.09
N GLU A 21 -7.22 -4.23 -7.02
CA GLU A 21 -6.05 -3.37 -7.14
C GLU A 21 -6.51 -1.94 -7.38
N ASN A 22 -6.04 -1.01 -6.55
CA ASN A 22 -6.53 0.37 -6.61
C ASN A 22 -5.53 1.41 -6.14
N HIS A 23 -5.71 2.63 -6.65
CA HIS A 23 -5.23 3.83 -5.99
C HIS A 23 -6.31 4.36 -5.04
N CYS A 24 -5.93 4.88 -3.88
CA CYS A 24 -6.84 5.49 -2.91
C CYS A 24 -6.36 6.88 -2.55
N GLN A 25 -7.21 7.88 -2.79
CA GLN A 25 -6.94 9.30 -2.55
C GLN A 25 -7.54 9.80 -1.23
N CYS A 26 -7.87 8.92 -0.29
CA CYS A 26 -8.31 9.38 1.04
C CYS A 26 -7.15 10.02 1.81
N HIS A 27 -7.45 10.95 2.72
CA HIS A 27 -6.43 11.67 3.48
C HIS A 27 -5.49 10.75 4.29
N ASP A 28 -5.97 9.61 4.80
CA ASP A 28 -5.09 8.66 5.49
C ASP A 28 -4.09 8.00 4.55
N CYS A 29 -4.49 7.72 3.30
CA CYS A 29 -3.60 7.17 2.29
C CYS A 29 -2.58 8.22 1.83
N GLN A 30 -3.00 9.48 1.66
CA GLN A 30 -2.11 10.61 1.37
C GLN A 30 -1.05 10.79 2.46
N LYS A 31 -1.48 10.89 3.73
CA LYS A 31 -0.56 11.06 4.87
C LYS A 31 0.41 9.89 5.00
N ARG A 32 -0.06 8.66 4.75
CA ARG A 32 0.75 7.45 4.90
C ARG A 32 1.76 7.25 3.78
N SER A 33 1.39 7.56 2.54
CA SER A 33 2.29 7.40 1.40
C SER A 33 3.25 8.58 1.22
N GLY A 34 2.91 9.76 1.76
CA GLY A 34 3.62 11.00 1.48
C GLY A 34 3.36 11.55 0.07
N THR A 35 2.39 10.97 -0.65
CA THR A 35 1.98 11.38 -2.02
C THR A 35 0.48 11.67 -2.04
N GLY A 36 -0.13 11.91 -3.22
CA GLY A 36 -1.55 12.24 -3.30
C GLY A 36 -2.49 11.03 -3.24
N HIS A 37 -1.93 9.82 -3.25
CA HIS A 37 -2.68 8.57 -3.11
C HIS A 37 -1.86 7.47 -2.42
N GLY A 38 -2.51 6.37 -2.06
CA GLY A 38 -1.82 5.10 -1.78
C GLY A 38 -2.20 4.04 -2.80
N SER A 39 -1.27 3.15 -3.10
CA SER A 39 -1.43 2.10 -4.11
C SER A 39 -1.45 0.72 -3.45
N TYR A 40 -2.48 -0.06 -3.74
CA TYR A 40 -2.82 -1.26 -2.96
C TYR A 40 -3.20 -2.46 -3.82
N LEU A 41 -2.83 -3.65 -3.34
CA LEU A 41 -3.31 -4.94 -3.83
C LEU A 41 -4.00 -5.66 -2.68
N THR A 42 -5.23 -6.13 -2.87
CA THR A 42 -5.99 -6.88 -1.88
C THR A 42 -6.09 -8.35 -2.28
N PHE A 43 -5.70 -9.23 -1.37
CA PHE A 43 -5.87 -10.68 -1.48
C PHE A 43 -7.08 -11.12 -0.65
N ALA A 44 -7.77 -12.16 -1.12
CA ALA A 44 -9.05 -12.59 -0.55
C ALA A 44 -8.93 -13.15 0.88
N SER A 45 -7.86 -13.92 1.15
CA SER A 45 -7.66 -14.56 2.44
C SER A 45 -6.31 -14.19 3.04
N ARG A 46 -6.36 -13.68 4.27
CA ARG A 46 -5.22 -13.39 5.13
C ARG A 46 -4.47 -14.66 5.47
N ALA A 47 -5.17 -15.79 5.65
CA ALA A 47 -4.57 -17.07 6.01
C ALA A 47 -3.67 -17.61 4.90
N ASP A 48 -3.99 -17.30 3.64
CA ASP A 48 -3.20 -17.72 2.46
C ASP A 48 -1.96 -16.86 2.19
N VAL A 49 -1.74 -15.82 3.01
CA VAL A 49 -0.54 -14.98 2.94
C VAL A 49 0.41 -15.37 4.06
N ALA A 50 1.49 -16.05 3.67
CA ALA A 50 2.58 -16.36 4.59
C ALA A 50 3.32 -15.07 4.97
N ILE A 51 3.59 -14.88 6.26
CA ILE A 51 4.26 -13.70 6.79
C ILE A 51 5.43 -14.13 7.68
N THR A 52 6.57 -13.49 7.49
CA THR A 52 7.77 -13.64 8.33
C THR A 52 8.17 -12.28 8.89
N GLY A 53 8.47 -12.21 10.19
CA GLY A 53 8.80 -10.97 10.90
C GLY A 53 7.63 -10.45 11.74
N THR A 54 7.82 -9.26 12.33
CA THR A 54 6.83 -8.62 13.21
C THR A 54 6.36 -7.29 12.67
N THR A 55 5.15 -6.87 13.08
CA THR A 55 4.59 -5.56 12.78
C THR A 55 4.26 -4.81 14.05
N ARG A 56 4.16 -3.49 13.92
CA ARG A 56 3.36 -2.66 14.82
C ARG A 56 2.14 -2.17 14.08
N ASP A 57 1.05 -2.01 14.83
CA ASP A 57 -0.25 -1.71 14.26
C ASP A 57 -0.83 -0.42 14.84
N TRP A 58 -1.59 0.30 14.02
CA TRP A 58 -2.45 1.39 14.46
C TRP A 58 -3.80 1.31 13.75
N ARG A 59 -4.85 1.90 14.34
CA ARG A 59 -6.23 1.76 13.88
C ARG A 59 -6.80 3.09 13.41
N VAL A 60 -7.55 3.05 12.32
CA VAL A 60 -8.26 4.22 11.76
C VAL A 60 -9.68 3.84 11.42
N ALA A 61 -10.64 4.64 11.89
CA ALA A 61 -12.01 4.57 11.41
C ALA A 61 -12.14 5.30 10.07
N ALA A 62 -12.68 4.63 9.06
CA ALA A 62 -13.07 5.26 7.80
C ALA A 62 -14.43 5.96 7.96
N ASP A 63 -14.78 6.82 6.98
CA ASP A 63 -16.02 7.60 6.97
C ASP A 63 -17.30 6.73 7.07
N ASN A 64 -17.22 5.45 6.70
CA ASN A 64 -18.32 4.47 6.81
C ASN A 64 -18.32 3.68 8.14
N GLY A 65 -17.48 4.04 9.10
CA GLY A 65 -17.33 3.36 10.39
C GLY A 65 -16.43 2.12 10.38
N ASN A 66 -15.99 1.64 9.21
CA ASN A 66 -15.09 0.49 9.15
C ASN A 66 -13.71 0.84 9.69
N VAL A 67 -13.22 0.04 10.64
CA VAL A 67 -11.89 0.20 11.22
C VAL A 67 -10.86 -0.56 10.38
N LYS A 68 -9.88 0.19 9.88
CA LYS A 68 -8.68 -0.32 9.22
C LYS A 68 -7.58 -0.50 10.25
N ILE A 69 -6.89 -1.64 10.20
CA ILE A 69 -5.69 -1.91 10.98
C ILE A 69 -4.52 -1.76 10.01
N HIS A 70 -3.69 -0.75 10.24
CA HIS A 70 -2.50 -0.49 9.44
C HIS A 70 -1.28 -1.10 10.12
N SER A 71 -0.60 -2.00 9.44
CA SER A 71 0.60 -2.67 9.93
C SER A 71 1.85 -2.13 9.24
N PHE A 72 2.89 -1.85 10.02
CA PHE A 72 4.17 -1.35 9.53
C PHE A 72 5.34 -2.07 10.21
N CYS A 73 6.49 -2.06 9.53
CA CYS A 73 7.72 -2.64 10.09
C CYS A 73 8.23 -1.77 11.24
N PRO A 74 8.40 -2.31 12.47
CA PRO A 74 8.87 -1.52 13.61
C PRO A 74 10.34 -1.08 13.49
N VAL A 75 11.09 -1.66 12.56
CA VAL A 75 12.53 -1.37 12.37
C VAL A 75 12.74 -0.18 11.42
N CYS A 76 12.07 -0.16 10.27
CA CYS A 76 12.27 0.88 9.24
C CYS A 76 11.05 1.77 9.01
N GLY A 77 9.91 1.52 9.67
CA GLY A 77 8.69 2.30 9.51
C GLY A 77 7.90 2.04 8.22
N THR A 78 8.42 1.24 7.28
CA THR A 78 7.73 0.95 6.02
C THR A 78 6.34 0.34 6.28
N PRO A 79 5.27 0.89 5.71
CA PRO A 79 3.95 0.27 5.71
C PRO A 79 3.99 -1.06 4.94
N VAL A 80 3.41 -2.12 5.49
CA VAL A 80 3.48 -3.46 4.87
C VAL A 80 2.12 -3.97 4.42
N TYR A 81 1.13 -4.02 5.31
CA TYR A 81 -0.22 -4.48 4.97
C TYR A 81 -1.30 -3.79 5.80
N LEU A 82 -2.54 -4.01 5.40
CA LEU A 82 -3.74 -3.56 6.07
C LEU A 82 -4.74 -4.71 6.19
N THR A 83 -5.46 -4.76 7.31
CA THR A 83 -6.64 -5.61 7.50
C THR A 83 -7.81 -4.77 8.02
N TYR A 84 -9.00 -5.36 8.11
CA TYR A 84 -10.21 -4.66 8.54
C TYR A 84 -10.87 -5.41 9.69
N THR A 85 -11.34 -4.69 10.71
CA THR A 85 -12.04 -5.34 11.84
C THR A 85 -13.34 -6.00 11.41
N ALA A 86 -14.09 -5.37 10.51
CA ALA A 86 -15.38 -5.88 10.01
C ALA A 86 -15.24 -6.95 8.92
N MET A 87 -14.06 -7.06 8.31
CA MET A 87 -13.74 -8.02 7.24
C MET A 87 -12.31 -8.54 7.47
N PRO A 88 -12.14 -9.54 8.35
CA PRO A 88 -10.80 -10.00 8.73
C PRO A 88 -10.13 -10.85 7.65
N GLU A 89 -10.90 -11.40 6.71
CA GLU A 89 -10.36 -12.26 5.64
C GLU A 89 -9.49 -11.49 4.64
N PRO A 90 -9.89 -10.34 4.07
CA PRO A 90 -9.03 -9.66 3.12
C PRO A 90 -7.79 -9.07 3.78
N ILE A 91 -6.64 -9.29 3.15
CA ILE A 91 -5.39 -8.61 3.44
C ILE A 91 -4.99 -7.75 2.26
N THR A 92 -4.71 -6.49 2.54
CA THR A 92 -4.25 -5.54 1.52
C THR A 92 -2.77 -5.26 1.74
N VAL A 93 -1.96 -5.23 0.70
CA VAL A 93 -0.53 -4.85 0.76
C VAL A 93 -0.29 -3.58 -0.05
N HIS A 94 0.77 -2.86 0.29
CA HIS A 94 1.21 -1.70 -0.49
C HIS A 94 1.87 -2.16 -1.80
N ALA A 95 1.50 -1.58 -2.94
CA ALA A 95 2.05 -1.98 -4.24
C ALA A 95 3.58 -1.87 -4.33
N ALA A 96 4.14 -0.78 -3.80
CA ALA A 96 5.59 -0.56 -3.78
C ALA A 96 6.34 -1.44 -2.76
N SER A 97 5.63 -2.25 -1.96
CA SER A 97 6.26 -3.25 -1.08
C SER A 97 6.51 -4.59 -1.78
N LEU A 98 5.98 -4.80 -2.99
CA LEU A 98 6.28 -5.98 -3.80
C LEU A 98 7.76 -5.99 -4.19
N ASP A 99 8.35 -7.18 -4.28
CA ASP A 99 9.69 -7.32 -4.85
C ASP A 99 9.70 -6.99 -6.36
N ASP A 100 8.57 -7.24 -7.03
CA ASP A 100 8.32 -6.82 -8.41
C ASP A 100 7.07 -5.92 -8.46
N PRO A 101 7.24 -4.60 -8.28
CA PRO A 101 6.14 -3.64 -8.35
C PRO A 101 5.50 -3.52 -9.74
N SER A 102 6.14 -4.00 -10.81
CA SER A 102 5.59 -3.91 -12.18
C SER A 102 4.33 -4.75 -12.38
N ARG A 103 4.08 -5.71 -11.46
CA ARG A 103 2.87 -6.53 -11.44
C ARG A 103 1.61 -5.80 -10.99
N PHE A 104 1.75 -4.61 -10.42
CA PHE A 104 0.62 -3.81 -9.98
C PHE A 104 -0.07 -3.16 -11.20
N ASN A 105 -1.35 -3.48 -11.39
CA ASN A 105 -2.16 -3.04 -12.53
C ASN A 105 -3.55 -2.56 -12.05
N PRO A 106 -3.63 -1.40 -11.38
CA PRO A 106 -4.87 -0.89 -10.83
C PRO A 106 -5.82 -0.42 -11.94
N THR A 107 -7.11 -0.73 -11.79
CA THR A 107 -8.18 -0.26 -12.66
C THR A 107 -9.17 0.67 -11.96
N VAL A 108 -8.97 0.93 -10.67
CA VAL A 108 -9.89 1.70 -9.83
C VAL A 108 -9.15 2.78 -9.04
N VAL A 109 -9.77 3.97 -8.95
CA VAL A 109 -9.41 5.03 -8.00
C VAL A 109 -10.54 5.19 -7.00
N THR A 110 -10.24 5.04 -5.71
CA THR A 110 -11.17 5.32 -4.62
C THR A 110 -10.90 6.71 -4.03
N TYR A 111 -11.96 7.38 -3.57
CA TYR A 111 -11.91 8.76 -3.06
C TYR A 111 -11.41 9.79 -4.10
N GLY A 112 -11.77 9.62 -5.37
CA GLY A 112 -11.40 10.55 -6.45
C GLY A 112 -11.78 12.02 -6.20
N SER A 113 -12.81 12.27 -5.38
CA SER A 113 -13.19 13.63 -4.96
C SER A 113 -12.14 14.34 -4.09
N ARG A 114 -11.14 13.61 -3.57
CA ARG A 114 -10.02 14.14 -2.78
C ARG A 114 -8.70 14.14 -3.56
N ALA A 115 -8.75 13.99 -4.88
CA ALA A 115 -7.59 14.06 -5.76
C ALA A 115 -6.84 15.38 -5.56
N LEU A 116 -5.52 15.30 -5.40
CA LEU A 116 -4.67 16.48 -5.34
C LEU A 116 -4.21 16.83 -6.76
N PRO A 117 -4.29 18.10 -7.20
CA PRO A 117 -3.97 18.47 -8.57
C PRO A 117 -2.55 18.08 -9.03
N TRP A 118 -1.61 18.00 -8.09
CA TRP A 118 -0.21 17.64 -8.33
C TRP A 118 0.06 16.13 -8.31
N ASP A 119 -0.93 15.30 -7.99
CA ASP A 119 -0.80 13.83 -7.87
C ASP A 119 -0.82 13.13 -9.24
N LYS A 120 -0.01 13.66 -10.15
CA LYS A 120 0.27 13.16 -11.48
C LYS A 120 1.68 13.62 -11.84
N MET A 121 2.49 12.70 -12.37
CA MET A 121 3.81 13.08 -12.88
C MET A 121 3.60 13.94 -14.13
N ASP A 122 3.84 15.24 -13.99
CA ASP A 122 3.77 16.16 -15.11
C ASP A 122 4.95 15.90 -16.06
N THR A 123 4.63 15.57 -17.32
CA THR A 123 5.62 15.28 -18.35
C THR A 123 6.48 16.49 -18.73
N ALA A 124 6.07 17.71 -18.34
CA ALA A 124 6.87 18.91 -18.51
C ALA A 124 8.01 19.04 -17.48
N LEU A 125 8.03 18.22 -16.42
CA LEU A 125 9.10 18.25 -15.43
C LEU A 125 10.42 17.77 -16.03
N LYS A 126 11.51 18.43 -15.63
CA LYS A 126 12.86 17.98 -15.97
C LYS A 126 13.11 16.62 -15.31
N THR A 127 13.32 15.61 -16.13
CA THR A 127 13.72 14.28 -15.68
C THR A 127 15.23 14.14 -15.76
N PHE A 128 15.79 13.42 -14.79
CA PHE A 128 17.17 12.98 -14.81
C PHE A 128 17.14 11.46 -14.82
N GLU A 129 18.03 10.84 -15.60
CA GLU A 129 18.14 9.38 -15.64
C GLU A 129 18.52 8.81 -14.26
N LYS A 130 19.33 9.56 -13.50
CA LYS A 130 19.85 9.19 -12.17
C LYS A 130 19.89 10.43 -11.28
N MET A 131 20.41 10.27 -10.05
CA MET A 131 20.62 11.37 -9.11
C MET A 131 21.36 12.53 -9.80
N PRO A 132 20.79 13.75 -9.81
CA PRO A 132 21.47 14.91 -10.39
C PRO A 132 22.86 15.09 -9.74
N GLN A 133 23.88 15.30 -10.57
CA GLN A 133 25.18 15.74 -10.07
C GLN A 133 25.09 17.23 -9.73
N GLY A 134 25.56 17.60 -8.54
CA GLY A 134 25.58 18.98 -8.06
C GLY A 134 26.56 19.86 -8.83
#